data_AF-A0A4U1JI98-F1
#
_entry.id   AF-A0A4U1JI98-F1
#
_cell.length_a   1.000
_cell.length_b   1.000
_cell.length_c   1.000
_cell.angle_alpha   90.00
_cell.angle_beta   90.00
_cell.angle_gamma   90.00
#
_symmetry.space_group_name_H-M   'P 1'
#
loop_
_entity.id
_entity.type
_entity.pdbx_description
1 polymer ?
#
loop_
_entity_poly.entity_id
_entity_poly.type
_entity_poly.pdbx_seq_one_letter_code
_entity_poly.pdbx_strand_id
1 'polypeptide(L)'
;MELNHKSSPEQRRRRSDALKLSDEEAKAVRVAVRKLRRAFGSFNRLAAMLGVPANTVRRVANPKGARPTGTFAIRLAAVANVPVEVLLGGKLIVAPIIIGRAA
;
A
#
# COMPACT_ATOMS: atom_id res chain seq x y z
N MET A 1 -12.50 14.91 47.85
CA MET A 1 -12.75 15.66 46.59
C MET A 1 -11.89 15.02 45.51
N GLU A 2 -12.43 14.05 44.78
CA GLU A 2 -11.74 13.43 43.65
C GLU A 2 -11.75 14.38 42.44
N LEU A 3 -10.57 14.73 41.96
CA LEU A 3 -10.38 15.53 40.74
C LEU A 3 -10.47 14.60 39.54
N ASN A 4 -11.66 14.56 38.94
CA ASN A 4 -11.95 13.80 37.73
C ASN A 4 -11.31 14.51 36.52
N HIS A 5 -10.09 14.08 36.14
CA HIS A 5 -9.40 14.60 34.96
C HIS A 5 -10.03 13.97 33.70
N LYS A 6 -11.05 14.64 33.14
CA LYS A 6 -11.60 14.32 31.82
C LYS A 6 -10.50 14.55 30.77
N SER A 7 -9.89 13.47 30.29
CA SER A 7 -9.03 13.46 29.11
C SER A 7 -9.86 13.92 27.91
N SER A 8 -9.56 15.13 27.41
CA SER A 8 -10.11 15.66 26.16
C SER A 8 -9.89 14.66 25.01
N PRO A 9 -10.84 14.53 24.06
CA PRO A 9 -10.73 13.58 22.96
C PRO A 9 -9.48 13.90 22.14
N GLU A 10 -8.58 12.93 21.98
CA GLU A 10 -7.35 13.06 21.22
C GLU A 10 -7.64 13.66 19.83
N GLN A 11 -7.28 14.93 19.64
CA GLN A 11 -7.30 15.54 18.33
C GLN A 11 -6.38 14.71 17.44
N ARG A 12 -6.97 13.95 16.50
CA ARG A 12 -6.25 13.20 15.47
C ARG A 12 -5.31 14.17 14.75
N ARG A 13 -4.03 14.17 15.14
CA ARG A 13 -3.00 15.03 14.56
C ARG A 13 -3.03 14.86 13.05
N ARG A 14 -3.39 15.92 12.32
CA ARG A 14 -3.35 15.91 10.86
C ARG A 14 -1.90 15.68 10.46
N ARG A 15 -1.63 14.61 9.71
CA ARG A 15 -0.28 14.32 9.21
C ARG A 15 0.18 15.48 8.32
N SER A 16 1.37 16.01 8.60
CA SER A 16 2.01 17.04 7.80
C SER A 16 2.10 16.63 6.33
N ASP A 17 1.93 17.57 5.42
CA ASP A 17 1.90 17.29 3.97
C ASP A 17 3.22 16.67 3.47
N ALA A 18 4.35 17.02 4.10
CA ALA A 18 5.66 16.41 3.83
C ALA A 18 5.73 14.88 4.08
N LEU A 19 4.81 14.32 4.88
CA LEU A 19 4.74 12.88 5.16
C LEU A 19 3.72 12.16 4.26
N LYS A 20 3.09 12.88 3.33
CA LYS A 20 2.17 12.32 2.35
C LYS A 20 2.95 12.04 1.07
N LEU A 21 2.60 10.92 0.44
CA LEU A 21 3.09 10.62 -0.91
C LEU A 21 2.61 11.69 -1.88
N SER A 22 3.46 12.08 -2.83
CA SER A 22 3.07 12.90 -3.99
C SER A 22 1.99 12.18 -4.83
N ASP A 23 1.39 12.88 -5.79
CA ASP A 23 0.40 12.26 -6.68
C ASP A 23 1.03 11.20 -7.60
N GLU A 24 2.25 11.45 -8.06
CA GLU A 24 3.07 10.54 -8.86
C GLU A 24 3.44 9.29 -8.06
N GLU A 25 3.91 9.48 -6.83
CA GLU A 25 4.24 8.39 -5.91
C GLU A 25 3.00 7.56 -5.58
N ALA A 26 1.87 8.21 -5.29
CA ALA A 26 0.62 7.50 -5.05
C ALA A 26 0.18 6.72 -6.29
N LYS A 27 0.34 7.27 -7.49
CA LYS A 27 0.07 6.58 -8.76
C LYS A 27 1.00 5.37 -8.95
N ALA A 28 2.30 5.52 -8.66
CA ALA A 28 3.28 4.44 -8.74
C ALA A 28 2.91 3.28 -7.80
N VAL A 29 2.54 3.58 -6.54
CA VAL A 29 2.07 2.58 -5.58
C VAL A 29 0.83 1.86 -6.09
N ARG A 30 -0.15 2.56 -6.66
CA ARG A 30 -1.37 1.94 -7.24
C ARG A 30 -1.03 0.98 -8.37
N VAL A 31 -0.12 1.37 -9.25
CA VAL A 31 0.36 0.51 -10.35
C VAL A 31 1.07 -0.71 -9.79
N ALA A 32 1.95 -0.54 -8.80
CA ALA A 32 2.66 -1.63 -8.14
C ALA A 32 1.69 -2.65 -7.53
N VAL A 33 0.66 -2.21 -6.80
CA VAL A 33 -0.39 -3.10 -6.26
C VAL A 33 -1.03 -3.94 -7.37
N ARG A 34 -1.34 -3.33 -8.53
CA ARG A 34 -1.95 -4.04 -9.65
C ARG A 34 -1.00 -5.05 -10.29
N LYS A 35 0.28 -4.70 -10.44
CA LYS A 35 1.32 -5.61 -10.96
C LYS A 35 1.49 -6.82 -10.05
N LEU A 36 1.67 -6.58 -8.74
CA LEU A 36 1.81 -7.65 -7.76
C LEU A 36 0.54 -8.51 -7.65
N ARG A 37 -0.65 -7.92 -7.72
CA ARG A 37 -1.92 -8.68 -7.79
C ARG A 37 -1.95 -9.63 -8.98
N ARG A 38 -1.39 -9.24 -10.13
CA ARG A 38 -1.30 -10.11 -11.31
C ARG A 38 -0.29 -11.23 -11.08
N ALA A 39 0.87 -10.94 -10.51
CA ALA A 39 1.90 -11.96 -10.23
C ALA A 39 1.47 -12.97 -9.16
N PHE A 40 0.84 -12.52 -8.07
CA PHE A 40 0.39 -13.39 -6.98
C PHE A 40 -1.00 -14.02 -7.21
N GLY A 41 -1.70 -13.60 -8.27
CA GLY A 41 -2.99 -14.13 -8.70
C GLY A 41 -4.23 -13.50 -8.04
N SER A 42 -4.14 -12.99 -6.80
CA SER A 42 -5.32 -12.39 -6.13
C SER A 42 -4.99 -11.27 -5.13
N PHE A 43 -5.98 -10.43 -4.85
CA PHE A 43 -5.89 -9.44 -3.78
C PHE A 43 -5.80 -10.06 -2.39
N ASN A 44 -6.43 -11.23 -2.17
CA ASN A 44 -6.41 -11.89 -0.87
C ASN A 44 -5.00 -12.40 -0.53
N ARG A 45 -4.28 -12.99 -1.50
CA ARG A 45 -2.89 -13.41 -1.32
C ARG A 45 -1.97 -12.21 -1.06
N LEU A 46 -2.10 -11.15 -1.86
CA LEU A 46 -1.33 -9.92 -1.66
C LEU A 46 -1.59 -9.30 -0.28
N ALA A 47 -2.85 -9.29 0.17
CA ALA A 47 -3.24 -8.77 1.47
C ALA A 47 -2.66 -9.58 2.63
N ALA A 48 -2.62 -10.92 2.50
CA ALA A 48 -1.99 -11.80 3.48
C ALA A 48 -0.49 -11.49 3.64
N MET A 49 0.24 -11.33 2.52
CA MET A 49 1.67 -10.95 2.56
C MET A 49 1.91 -9.55 3.14
N LEU A 50 0.98 -8.61 2.92
CA LEU A 50 1.06 -7.25 3.46
C LEU A 50 0.63 -7.15 4.93
N GLY A 51 0.01 -8.20 5.49
CA GLY A 51 -0.59 -8.19 6.83
C GLY A 51 -1.68 -7.13 6.98
N VAL A 52 -2.55 -6.97 5.96
CA VAL A 52 -3.67 -6.01 5.98
C VAL A 52 -4.95 -6.64 5.42
N PRO A 53 -6.15 -6.10 5.72
CA PRO A 53 -7.38 -6.59 5.12
C PRO A 53 -7.39 -6.46 3.59
N ALA A 54 -7.95 -7.46 2.89
CA ALA A 54 -8.04 -7.44 1.42
C ALA A 54 -8.82 -6.23 0.88
N ASN A 55 -9.82 -5.76 1.63
CA ASN A 55 -10.56 -4.56 1.28
C ASN A 55 -9.67 -3.31 1.24
N THR A 56 -8.69 -3.21 2.15
CA THR A 56 -7.70 -2.11 2.16
C THR A 56 -6.90 -2.11 0.87
N VAL A 57 -6.40 -3.27 0.44
CA VAL A 57 -5.64 -3.38 -0.82
C VAL A 57 -6.50 -3.01 -2.03
N ARG A 58 -7.76 -3.47 -2.08
CA ARG A 58 -8.71 -3.10 -3.15
C ARG A 58 -8.96 -1.59 -3.19
N ARG A 59 -9.19 -0.97 -2.03
CA ARG A 59 -9.39 0.48 -1.94
C ARG A 59 -8.17 1.26 -2.38
N VAL A 60 -6.97 0.83 -2.03
CA VAL A 60 -5.73 1.48 -2.51
C VAL A 60 -5.59 1.32 -4.03
N ALA A 61 -5.87 0.14 -4.59
CA ALA A 61 -5.74 -0.12 -6.02
C ALA A 61 -6.75 0.66 -6.90
N ASN A 62 -7.90 1.05 -6.34
CA ASN A 62 -8.93 1.81 -7.04
C ASN A 62 -8.55 3.31 -7.08
N PRO A 63 -8.45 3.97 -8.25
CA PRO A 63 -8.11 5.40 -8.36
C PRO A 63 -9.02 6.30 -7.52
N LYS A 64 -10.31 5.97 -7.42
CA LYS A 64 -11.31 6.70 -6.61
C LYS A 64 -11.35 6.24 -5.14
N GLY A 65 -10.51 5.28 -4.77
CA GLY A 65 -10.44 4.73 -3.42
C GLY A 65 -9.45 5.46 -2.51
N ALA A 66 -8.99 4.75 -1.48
CA ALA A 66 -8.11 5.33 -0.47
C ALA A 66 -6.74 5.71 -1.06
N ARG A 67 -6.23 6.88 -0.68
CA ARG A 67 -4.85 7.27 -1.03
C ARG A 67 -3.87 6.34 -0.30
N PRO A 68 -2.87 5.76 -0.98
CA PRO A 68 -1.82 4.99 -0.32
C PRO A 68 -1.04 5.87 0.65
N THR A 69 -0.56 5.25 1.73
CA THR A 69 0.30 5.89 2.73
C THR A 69 1.75 5.47 2.53
N GLY A 70 2.72 6.25 3.04
CA GLY A 70 4.13 5.87 3.02
C GLY A 70 4.39 4.50 3.66
N THR A 71 3.77 4.22 4.81
CA THR A 71 3.85 2.91 5.47
C THR A 71 3.36 1.77 4.58
N PHE A 72 2.28 1.99 3.82
CA PHE A 72 1.78 1.00 2.88
C PHE A 72 2.76 0.78 1.73
N ALA A 73 3.37 1.86 1.20
CA ALA A 73 4.39 1.77 0.17
C ALA A 73 5.62 0.98 0.62
N ILE A 74 6.11 1.21 1.85
CA ILE A 74 7.23 0.47 2.46
C ILE A 74 6.91 -1.03 2.54
N ARG A 75 5.73 -1.40 3.06
CA ARG A 75 5.30 -2.80 3.12
C ARG A 75 5.21 -3.44 1.73
N LEU A 76 4.69 -2.69 0.76
CA LEU A 76 4.56 -3.15 -0.61
C LEU A 76 5.92 -3.37 -1.27
N ALA A 77 6.89 -2.49 -1.01
CA ALA A 77 8.26 -2.62 -1.48
C ALA A 77 8.94 -3.85 -0.88
N ALA A 78 8.75 -4.10 0.42
CA ALA A 78 9.24 -5.30 1.10
C ALA A 78 8.66 -6.59 0.49
N VAL A 79 7.35 -6.64 0.23
CA VAL A 79 6.70 -7.78 -0.45
C VAL A 79 7.22 -7.97 -1.88
N ALA A 80 7.55 -6.89 -2.57
CA ALA A 80 8.15 -6.92 -3.90
C ALA A 80 9.67 -7.19 -3.89
N ASN A 81 10.30 -7.25 -2.71
CA ASN A 81 11.74 -7.36 -2.52
C ASN A 81 12.55 -6.30 -3.30
N VAL A 82 12.10 -5.04 -3.25
CA VAL A 82 12.79 -3.89 -3.88
C VAL A 82 12.94 -2.74 -2.90
N PRO A 83 13.91 -1.83 -3.11
CA PRO A 83 13.96 -0.56 -2.38
C PRO A 83 12.67 0.26 -2.59
N VAL A 84 12.24 1.00 -1.57
CA VAL A 84 10.99 1.78 -1.63
C VAL A 84 11.06 2.87 -2.69
N GLU A 85 12.24 3.44 -2.92
CA GLU A 85 12.53 4.47 -3.92
C GLU A 85 12.31 3.95 -5.34
N VAL A 86 12.62 2.67 -5.60
CA VAL A 86 12.37 2.03 -6.90
C VAL A 86 10.86 1.90 -7.14
N LEU A 87 10.11 1.55 -6.09
CA LEU A 87 8.66 1.44 -6.16
C LEU A 87 8.02 2.82 -6.36
N LEU A 88 8.42 3.82 -5.56
CA LEU A 88 7.89 5.19 -5.62
C LEU A 88 8.26 5.89 -6.94
N GLY A 89 9.45 5.63 -7.47
CA GLY A 89 9.87 6.10 -8.79
C GLY A 89 9.15 5.42 -9.97
N GLY A 90 8.21 4.50 -9.71
CA GLY A 90 7.44 3.81 -10.75
C GLY A 90 8.23 2.80 -11.58
N LYS A 91 9.45 2.46 -11.16
CA LYS A 91 10.40 1.58 -11.87
C LYS A 91 10.21 0.09 -11.56
N LEU A 92 9.17 -0.27 -10.79
CA LEU A 92 8.89 -1.67 -10.47
C LEU A 92 8.51 -2.45 -11.74
N ILE A 93 9.38 -3.38 -12.14
CA ILE A 93 9.12 -4.38 -13.18
C ILE A 93 8.78 -5.69 -12.47
N VAL A 94 7.63 -6.26 -12.78
CA VAL A 94 7.20 -7.57 -12.25
C VAL A 94 7.08 -8.49 -13.44
N ALA A 95 7.97 -9.49 -13.52
CA ALA A 95 7.85 -10.52 -14.53
C ALA A 95 6.53 -11.29 -14.31
N PRO A 96 5.72 -11.52 -15.36
CA PRO A 96 4.62 -12.45 -15.23
C PRO A 96 5.19 -13.83 -14.88
N ILE A 97 4.61 -14.50 -13.89
CA ILE A 97 4.92 -15.92 -13.66
C ILE A 97 4.35 -16.67 -14.86
N ILE A 98 5.19 -16.96 -15.85
CA ILE A 98 4.86 -17.88 -16.93
C ILE A 98 4.94 -19.27 -16.32
N ILE A 99 3.84 -19.74 -15.74
CA ILE A 99 3.67 -21.17 -15.49
C ILE A 99 3.44 -21.75 -16.89
N GLY A 100 4.44 -22.46 -17.41
CA GLY A 100 4.33 -23.13 -18.70
C GLY A 100 2.99 -23.86 -18.78
N ARG A 101 2.16 -23.49 -19.75
CA ARG A 101 1.01 -24.28 -20.16
C ARG A 101 1.60 -25.57 -20.72
N ALA A 102 1.59 -26.64 -19.91
CA ALA A 102 1.82 -27.98 -20.45
C ALA A 102 0.79 -28.19 -21.57
N ALA A 103 1.29 -28.67 -22.70
CA ALA A 103 0.58 -28.87 -23.95
C ALA A 103 -0.71 -29.68 -23.79
#